data_AF-E3FNA6-F1
#
_entry.id   AF-E3FNA6-F1
#
_cell.length_a   1.000
_cell.length_b   1.000
_cell.length_c   1.000
_cell.angle_alpha   90.00
_cell.angle_beta   90.00
_cell.angle_gamma   90.00
#
_symmetry.space_group_name_H-M   'P 1'
#
loop_
_entity.id
_entity.type
_entity.pdbx_description
1 polymer ?
#
loop_
_entity_poly.entity_id
_entity_poly.type
_entity_poly.pdbx_seq_one_letter_code
_entity_poly.pdbx_strand_id
1 'polypeptide(L)'
;MVSWLDPLILAKTGVRAVISATIGKQADRRLLDALAAPKVEPCDFSVDAAGLPRRELWLDYVSDLGDGWDSTYAVALAVSQPTLILRDETGAAHETQGGEVLVFGGDEVYPAASVKAYEEKTVQPWSSAMRGQRPPAHLFAVPGNHDWYDGLVSFMRLFCQGRSLAGWQTHQHRSYFAVKLPQGWWLLGTDMQLESDIDQPQVCYFQEIAKQIGDKDRIILCLAEPAWLGAQVHASMGRSYLENNLDFLEDQVLGKKISVFLAGDLHHYRRHANDEGRQKITAGGGGAFLHPTHLPRRHPPALEDFTVRKSFPSAEESRRLSWRNLWLVSHNPRFGILMGLIYTLLAWALAVNIGTARLPNALENVMAMALSTPGSALVCLAIILGLIAFADRSFGRGRWLVGLVHSLAHLGAAFLIAWGASHLVDRLLDVPFRSPQRDLLSAVLIFAGGFLAGPSIMGLYLLLSLNVFGAHANEAFSSLAIPDWKNFLRLHIAPDGRLWIYPVGIRRVPRAWKPGETVREPEWVADPRDQKATPPALIEPPIVV
;
A
#
# COMPACT_ATOMS: atom_id res chain seq x y z
N MET A 1 -11.48 -0.23 4.54
CA MET A 1 -10.01 -0.35 4.67
C MET A 1 -9.70 -1.47 5.64
N VAL A 2 -8.63 -2.21 5.41
CA VAL A 2 -8.02 -3.10 6.40
C VAL A 2 -7.59 -2.24 7.60
N SER A 3 -7.90 -2.72 8.80
CA SER A 3 -7.46 -2.06 10.04
C SER A 3 -6.03 -2.53 10.34
N TRP A 4 -5.05 -1.85 9.75
CA TRP A 4 -3.64 -2.26 9.80
C TRP A 4 -3.03 -2.23 11.21
N LEU A 5 -3.62 -1.49 12.15
CA LEU A 5 -3.25 -1.51 13.57
C LEU A 5 -4.10 -2.44 14.45
N ASP A 6 -5.03 -3.19 13.86
CA ASP A 6 -5.74 -4.23 14.59
C ASP A 6 -4.72 -5.32 15.00
N PRO A 7 -4.63 -5.67 16.30
CA PRO A 7 -3.64 -6.61 16.79
C PRO A 7 -3.72 -7.99 16.12
N LEU A 8 -4.92 -8.46 15.79
CA LEU A 8 -5.11 -9.76 15.13
C LEU A 8 -4.68 -9.73 13.68
N ILE A 9 -4.92 -8.60 12.99
CA ILE A 9 -4.47 -8.40 11.61
C ILE A 9 -2.94 -8.31 11.57
N LEU A 10 -2.33 -7.51 12.45
CA LEU A 10 -0.87 -7.42 12.58
C LEU A 10 -0.23 -8.79 12.80
N ALA A 11 -0.75 -9.56 13.77
CA ALA A 11 -0.22 -10.89 14.06
C ALA A 11 -0.36 -11.85 12.87
N LYS A 12 -1.53 -11.89 12.24
CA LYS A 12 -1.80 -12.79 11.11
C LYS A 12 -0.96 -12.44 9.88
N THR A 13 -0.86 -11.16 9.54
CA THR A 13 -0.05 -10.68 8.41
C THR A 13 1.43 -10.92 8.69
N GLY A 14 1.91 -10.63 9.91
CA GLY A 14 3.29 -10.89 10.32
C GLY A 14 3.68 -12.38 10.21
N VAL A 15 2.83 -13.29 10.68
CA VAL A 15 3.07 -14.74 10.54
C VAL A 15 3.11 -15.16 9.06
N ARG A 16 2.20 -14.65 8.22
CA ARG A 16 2.19 -14.95 6.79
C ARG A 16 3.43 -14.41 6.07
N ALA A 17 3.87 -13.20 6.40
CA ALA A 17 5.09 -12.62 5.84
C ALA A 17 6.32 -13.47 6.20
N VAL A 18 6.44 -13.93 7.44
CA VAL A 18 7.56 -14.80 7.87
C VAL A 18 7.51 -16.16 7.15
N ILE A 19 6.34 -16.78 7.06
CA ILE A 19 6.18 -18.06 6.36
C ILE A 19 6.49 -17.90 4.87
N SER A 20 5.99 -16.84 4.22
CA SER A 20 6.24 -16.59 2.81
C SER A 20 7.72 -16.28 2.54
N ALA A 21 8.38 -15.47 3.39
CA ALA A 21 9.80 -15.19 3.25
C ALA A 21 10.70 -16.43 3.45
N THR A 22 10.30 -17.38 4.29
CA THR A 22 11.08 -18.60 4.59
C THR A 22 10.82 -19.74 3.61
N ILE A 23 9.55 -19.98 3.23
CA ILE A 23 9.15 -21.08 2.34
C ILE A 23 9.10 -20.65 0.87
N GLY A 24 8.69 -19.41 0.58
CA GLY A 24 8.54 -18.89 -0.79
C GLY A 24 9.84 -18.91 -1.59
N LYS A 25 10.98 -18.67 -0.92
CA LYS A 25 12.31 -18.80 -1.54
C LYS A 25 12.65 -20.23 -2.01
N GLN A 26 11.99 -21.26 -1.47
CA GLN A 26 12.26 -22.66 -1.79
C GLN A 26 11.24 -23.27 -2.77
N ALA A 27 10.16 -22.55 -3.09
CA ALA A 27 9.07 -23.02 -3.92
C ALA A 27 8.78 -22.03 -5.07
N ASP A 28 9.82 -21.53 -5.72
CA ASP A 28 9.65 -20.63 -6.87
C ASP A 28 9.00 -21.37 -8.05
N ARG A 29 7.75 -21.02 -8.30
CA ARG A 29 6.87 -21.69 -9.27
C ARG A 29 7.09 -21.21 -10.70
N ARG A 30 7.76 -20.07 -10.89
CA ARG A 30 8.05 -19.48 -12.20
C ARG A 30 8.82 -20.45 -13.12
N LEU A 31 9.70 -21.28 -12.53
CA LEU A 31 10.39 -22.36 -13.24
C LEU A 31 9.43 -23.41 -13.81
N LEU A 32 8.41 -23.83 -13.04
CA LEU A 32 7.41 -24.80 -13.49
C LEU A 32 6.54 -24.21 -14.60
N ASP A 33 6.16 -22.94 -14.47
CA ASP A 33 5.35 -22.26 -15.47
C ASP A 33 6.12 -22.07 -16.78
N ALA A 34 7.42 -21.76 -16.68
CA ALA A 34 8.31 -21.67 -17.83
C ALA A 34 8.43 -22.98 -18.60
N LEU A 35 8.45 -24.12 -17.89
CA LEU A 35 8.42 -25.46 -18.50
C LEU A 35 7.04 -25.79 -19.11
N ALA A 36 5.95 -25.35 -18.49
CA ALA A 36 4.59 -25.62 -18.96
C ALA A 36 4.21 -24.83 -20.22
N ALA A 37 4.76 -23.63 -20.41
CA ALA A 37 4.46 -22.76 -21.55
C ALA A 37 5.75 -22.27 -22.25
N PRO A 38 6.53 -23.14 -22.91
CA PRO A 38 7.88 -22.81 -23.37
C PRO A 38 7.94 -21.80 -24.53
N LYS A 39 6.84 -21.61 -25.27
CA LYS A 39 6.78 -20.66 -26.38
C LYS A 39 6.66 -19.22 -25.86
N VAL A 40 7.47 -18.32 -26.41
CA VAL A 40 7.46 -16.89 -26.11
C VAL A 40 6.78 -16.15 -27.26
N GLU A 41 5.45 -16.01 -27.18
CA GLU A 41 4.66 -15.26 -28.14
C GLU A 41 3.95 -14.10 -27.40
N PRO A 42 4.10 -12.84 -27.85
CA PRO A 42 3.39 -11.73 -27.24
C PRO A 42 1.90 -11.78 -27.59
N CYS A 43 1.05 -11.23 -26.72
CA CYS A 43 -0.33 -10.96 -27.09
C CYS A 43 -0.35 -9.77 -28.07
N ASP A 44 -0.88 -9.97 -29.28
CA ASP A 44 -0.87 -8.93 -30.31
C ASP A 44 -2.19 -8.14 -30.36
N PHE A 45 -2.14 -6.89 -29.92
CA PHE A 45 -3.21 -5.89 -30.02
C PHE A 45 -2.86 -4.78 -31.03
N SER A 46 -1.82 -4.97 -31.85
CA SER A 46 -1.49 -4.07 -32.95
C SER A 46 -2.41 -4.27 -34.16
N VAL A 47 -3.17 -5.37 -34.19
CA VAL A 47 -4.16 -5.70 -35.21
C VAL A 47 -5.55 -5.92 -34.61
N ASP A 48 -6.59 -5.74 -35.42
CA ASP A 48 -7.98 -6.02 -35.04
C ASP A 48 -8.34 -7.49 -35.25
N ALA A 49 -9.59 -7.86 -34.95
CA ALA A 49 -10.08 -9.23 -35.10
C ALA A 49 -10.09 -9.73 -36.56
N ALA A 50 -9.99 -8.82 -37.55
CA ALA A 50 -9.86 -9.16 -38.97
C ALA A 50 -8.39 -9.22 -39.43
N GLY A 51 -7.43 -8.99 -38.53
CA GLY A 51 -6.00 -8.97 -38.82
C GLY A 51 -5.53 -7.66 -39.48
N LEU A 52 -6.35 -6.61 -39.49
CA LEU A 52 -5.97 -5.30 -40.02
C LEU A 52 -5.25 -4.48 -38.94
N PRO A 53 -4.24 -3.67 -39.30
CA PRO A 53 -3.55 -2.81 -38.33
C PRO A 53 -4.53 -1.87 -37.62
N ARG A 54 -4.54 -1.92 -36.29
CA ARG A 54 -5.26 -0.96 -35.45
C ARG A 54 -4.60 0.41 -35.55
N ARG A 55 -5.41 1.46 -35.59
CA ARG A 55 -4.91 2.84 -35.67
C ARG A 55 -4.70 3.47 -34.30
N GLU A 56 -5.55 3.14 -33.36
CA GLU A 56 -5.51 3.65 -31.98
C GLU A 56 -5.91 2.57 -31.00
N LEU A 57 -5.62 2.80 -29.71
CA LEU A 57 -6.03 1.92 -28.62
C LEU A 57 -6.12 2.71 -27.31
N TRP A 58 -7.16 2.44 -26.53
CA TRP A 58 -7.29 2.92 -25.15
C TRP A 58 -6.96 1.79 -24.17
N LEU A 59 -6.24 2.10 -23.10
CA LEU A 59 -5.97 1.17 -22.00
C LEU A 59 -6.02 1.87 -20.65
N ASP A 60 -6.40 1.14 -19.61
CA ASP A 60 -6.46 1.61 -18.22
C ASP A 60 -5.40 0.88 -17.38
N TYR A 61 -4.69 1.60 -16.50
CA TYR A 61 -3.72 1.05 -15.53
C TYR A 61 -4.16 1.40 -14.11
N VAL A 62 -4.28 0.38 -13.25
CA VAL A 62 -4.68 0.50 -11.84
C VAL A 62 -3.78 -0.38 -11.00
N SER A 63 -3.31 0.10 -9.85
CA SER A 63 -2.49 -0.68 -8.92
C SER A 63 -2.96 -0.51 -7.47
N ASP A 64 -2.62 -1.46 -6.61
CA ASP A 64 -2.84 -1.42 -5.15
C ASP A 64 -4.32 -1.38 -4.79
N LEU A 65 -5.02 -2.47 -5.11
CA LEU A 65 -6.47 -2.62 -4.99
C LEU A 65 -6.83 -3.68 -3.93
N GLY A 66 -8.09 -3.72 -3.49
CA GLY A 66 -8.56 -4.77 -2.59
C GLY A 66 -8.21 -4.59 -1.10
N ASP A 67 -7.79 -3.40 -0.68
CA ASP A 67 -7.69 -3.02 0.74
C ASP A 67 -9.06 -2.60 1.29
N GLY A 68 -9.67 -1.56 0.71
CA GLY A 68 -11.00 -1.07 1.05
C GLY A 68 -12.02 -1.27 -0.05
N TRP A 69 -13.23 -1.70 0.32
CA TRP A 69 -14.35 -1.84 -0.61
C TRP A 69 -14.70 -0.52 -1.30
N ASP A 70 -15.04 0.54 -0.55
CA ASP A 70 -15.42 1.84 -1.11
C ASP A 70 -14.36 2.40 -2.07
N SER A 71 -13.08 2.31 -1.67
CA SER A 71 -11.95 2.81 -2.45
C SER A 71 -11.77 2.02 -3.75
N THR A 72 -11.75 0.68 -3.65
CA THR A 72 -11.60 -0.21 -4.82
C THR A 72 -12.78 -0.07 -5.76
N TYR A 73 -14.00 -0.04 -5.22
CA TYR A 73 -15.23 0.07 -6.00
C TYR A 73 -15.34 1.42 -6.69
N ALA A 74 -14.97 2.53 -6.04
CA ALA A 74 -14.99 3.86 -6.65
C ALA A 74 -14.04 3.96 -7.86
N VAL A 75 -12.84 3.39 -7.76
CA VAL A 75 -11.90 3.34 -8.89
C VAL A 75 -12.43 2.42 -10.00
N ALA A 76 -12.87 1.22 -9.65
CA ALA A 76 -13.44 0.27 -10.62
C ALA A 76 -14.64 0.88 -11.38
N LEU A 77 -15.51 1.61 -10.67
CA LEU A 77 -16.67 2.29 -11.25
C LEU A 77 -16.26 3.41 -12.21
N ALA A 78 -15.22 4.19 -11.88
CA ALA A 78 -14.72 5.22 -12.78
C ALA A 78 -14.07 4.60 -14.02
N VAL A 79 -13.24 3.59 -13.83
CA VAL A 79 -12.57 2.86 -14.92
C VAL A 79 -13.59 2.22 -15.86
N SER A 80 -14.66 1.63 -15.32
CA SER A 80 -15.66 0.91 -16.12
C SER A 80 -16.51 1.80 -17.02
N GLN A 81 -16.57 3.12 -16.77
CA GLN A 81 -17.36 4.04 -17.58
C GLN A 81 -16.91 3.99 -19.06
N PRO A 82 -17.84 3.85 -20.02
CA PRO A 82 -17.52 3.88 -21.45
C PRO A 82 -16.86 5.19 -21.88
N THR A 83 -17.32 6.29 -21.29
CA THR A 83 -16.77 7.62 -21.49
C THR A 83 -16.64 8.35 -20.17
N LEU A 84 -15.58 9.16 -20.02
CA LEU A 84 -15.43 10.07 -18.90
C LEU A 84 -15.09 11.47 -19.42
N ILE A 85 -15.84 12.46 -18.93
CA ILE A 85 -15.51 13.88 -19.10
C ILE A 85 -14.74 14.32 -17.86
N LEU A 86 -13.43 14.50 -18.02
CA LEU A 86 -12.52 14.80 -16.93
C LEU A 86 -12.09 16.25 -17.00
N ARG A 87 -12.22 16.98 -15.89
CA ARG A 87 -11.77 18.37 -15.80
C ARG A 87 -10.36 18.42 -15.23
N ASP A 88 -9.48 19.24 -15.83
CA ASP A 88 -8.17 19.54 -15.25
C ASP A 88 -8.23 20.72 -14.27
N GLU A 89 -7.08 21.06 -13.70
CA GLU A 89 -6.94 22.15 -12.73
C GLU A 89 -7.23 23.55 -13.30
N THR A 90 -7.23 23.70 -14.63
CA THR A 90 -7.63 24.94 -15.33
C THR A 90 -9.14 24.99 -15.59
N GLY A 91 -9.84 23.86 -15.40
CA GLY A 91 -11.26 23.70 -15.66
C GLY A 91 -11.59 23.21 -17.08
N ALA A 92 -10.57 23.02 -17.93
CA ALA A 92 -10.75 22.47 -19.27
C ALA A 92 -11.24 21.02 -19.18
N ALA A 93 -12.22 20.68 -20.04
CA ALA A 93 -12.84 19.37 -20.07
C ALA A 93 -12.18 18.50 -21.16
N HIS A 94 -11.81 17.29 -20.78
CA HIS A 94 -11.18 16.29 -21.63
C HIS A 94 -12.08 15.07 -21.68
N GLU A 95 -12.58 14.72 -22.85
CA GLU A 95 -13.35 13.50 -23.06
C GLU A 95 -12.40 12.32 -23.28
N THR A 96 -12.62 11.23 -22.55
CA THR A 96 -11.81 10.01 -22.64
C THR A 96 -12.70 8.79 -22.82
N GLN A 97 -12.18 7.75 -23.48
CA GLN A 97 -12.89 6.49 -23.71
C GLN A 97 -12.39 5.41 -22.74
N GLY A 98 -13.27 4.46 -22.40
CA GLY A 98 -12.90 3.30 -21.60
C GLY A 98 -11.85 2.43 -22.29
N GLY A 99 -10.82 2.00 -21.56
CA GLY A 99 -9.77 1.13 -22.08
C GLY A 99 -10.28 -0.25 -22.49
N GLU A 100 -9.87 -0.70 -23.68
CA GLU A 100 -10.06 -2.08 -24.14
C GLU A 100 -9.13 -3.05 -23.39
N VAL A 101 -7.93 -2.57 -23.05
CA VAL A 101 -6.95 -3.28 -22.23
C VAL A 101 -6.97 -2.71 -20.81
N LEU A 102 -6.98 -3.58 -19.81
CA LEU A 102 -6.88 -3.23 -18.39
C LEU A 102 -5.62 -3.86 -17.82
N VAL A 103 -4.84 -3.08 -17.08
CA VAL A 103 -3.63 -3.56 -16.42
C VAL A 103 -3.79 -3.39 -14.92
N PHE A 104 -3.67 -4.50 -14.18
CA PHE A 104 -3.42 -4.48 -12.75
C PHE A 104 -1.92 -4.45 -12.48
N GLY A 105 -1.50 -3.42 -11.78
CA GLY A 105 -0.11 -3.00 -11.72
C GLY A 105 0.68 -3.49 -10.52
N GLY A 106 0.13 -4.38 -9.68
CA GLY A 106 0.68 -4.74 -8.38
C GLY A 106 -0.37 -4.73 -7.28
N ASP A 107 -0.18 -5.62 -6.29
CA ASP A 107 -0.97 -5.74 -5.08
C ASP A 107 -2.48 -5.78 -5.34
N GLU A 108 -2.91 -6.87 -5.97
CA GLU A 108 -4.31 -7.05 -6.31
C GLU A 108 -5.19 -7.43 -5.11
N VAL A 109 -4.62 -7.67 -3.93
CA VAL A 109 -5.37 -8.06 -2.74
C VAL A 109 -4.64 -7.74 -1.44
N TYR A 110 -5.37 -7.29 -0.42
CA TYR A 110 -4.83 -7.08 0.94
C TYR A 110 -5.60 -7.84 2.02
N PRO A 111 -5.01 -8.10 3.20
CA PRO A 111 -3.60 -7.91 3.53
C PRO A 111 -2.72 -9.06 3.03
N ALA A 112 -3.33 -10.14 2.49
CA ALA A 112 -2.59 -11.27 1.97
C ALA A 112 -3.46 -12.11 1.05
N ALA A 113 -2.84 -12.64 -0.01
CA ALA A 113 -3.49 -13.50 -0.97
C ALA A 113 -4.21 -14.71 -0.36
N SER A 114 -5.35 -15.03 -0.97
CA SER A 114 -6.05 -16.30 -0.93
C SER A 114 -7.20 -16.24 -1.94
N VAL A 115 -7.66 -17.39 -2.44
CA VAL A 115 -8.80 -17.47 -3.37
C VAL A 115 -10.01 -16.68 -2.85
N LYS A 116 -10.35 -16.84 -1.57
CA LYS A 116 -11.46 -16.11 -0.94
C LYS A 116 -11.21 -14.60 -0.89
N ALA A 117 -9.99 -14.18 -0.54
CA ALA A 117 -9.67 -12.76 -0.45
C ALA A 117 -9.76 -12.08 -1.83
N TYR A 118 -9.23 -12.71 -2.89
CA TYR A 118 -9.39 -12.19 -4.25
C TYR A 118 -10.85 -12.10 -4.68
N GLU A 119 -11.65 -13.12 -4.39
CA GLU A 119 -13.07 -13.11 -4.72
C GLU A 119 -13.77 -11.91 -4.07
N GLU A 120 -13.61 -11.75 -2.76
CA GLU A 120 -14.29 -10.72 -1.97
C GLU A 120 -13.76 -9.30 -2.23
N LYS A 121 -12.46 -9.15 -2.49
CA LYS A 121 -11.80 -7.84 -2.48
C LYS A 121 -11.44 -7.31 -3.86
N THR A 122 -11.41 -8.18 -4.86
CA THR A 122 -10.96 -7.86 -6.23
C THR A 122 -12.04 -8.21 -7.23
N VAL A 123 -12.48 -9.46 -7.30
CA VAL A 123 -13.43 -9.92 -8.32
C VAL A 123 -14.81 -9.31 -8.11
N GLN A 124 -15.36 -9.38 -6.90
CA GLN A 124 -16.68 -8.82 -6.60
C GLN A 124 -16.78 -7.31 -6.88
N PRO A 125 -15.94 -6.42 -6.30
CA PRO A 125 -16.12 -4.99 -6.52
C PRO A 125 -15.98 -4.61 -8.00
N TRP A 126 -15.05 -5.23 -8.71
CA TRP A 126 -14.87 -4.94 -10.12
C TRP A 126 -15.98 -5.49 -11.02
N SER A 127 -16.41 -6.74 -10.83
CA SER A 127 -17.53 -7.30 -11.60
C SER A 127 -18.83 -6.52 -11.36
N SER A 128 -19.09 -6.12 -10.12
CA SER A 128 -20.21 -5.26 -9.74
C SER A 128 -20.12 -3.86 -10.40
N ALA A 129 -18.91 -3.31 -10.60
CA ALA A 129 -18.69 -2.01 -11.22
C ALA A 129 -18.76 -2.04 -12.76
N MET A 130 -18.30 -3.14 -13.37
CA MET A 130 -18.24 -3.30 -14.83
C MET A 130 -19.56 -3.77 -15.44
N ARG A 131 -20.48 -4.29 -14.62
CA ARG A 131 -21.79 -4.77 -15.04
C ARG A 131 -22.50 -3.75 -15.93
N GLY A 132 -22.87 -4.18 -17.13
CA GLY A 132 -23.66 -3.39 -18.07
C GLY A 132 -22.96 -2.16 -18.66
N GLN A 133 -21.69 -1.91 -18.33
CA GLN A 133 -20.99 -0.70 -18.76
C GLN A 133 -20.33 -0.86 -20.13
N ARG A 134 -19.38 -1.80 -20.25
CA ARG A 134 -18.58 -2.00 -21.46
C ARG A 134 -18.32 -3.48 -21.73
N PRO A 135 -17.94 -3.88 -22.96
CA PRO A 135 -17.45 -5.22 -23.22
C PRO A 135 -16.32 -5.61 -22.24
N PRO A 136 -16.15 -6.90 -21.91
CA PRO A 136 -15.09 -7.33 -21.02
C PRO A 136 -13.72 -6.84 -21.49
N ALA A 137 -12.98 -6.16 -20.60
CA ALA A 137 -11.64 -5.68 -20.92
C ALA A 137 -10.65 -6.85 -20.99
N HIS A 138 -9.61 -6.72 -21.83
CA HIS A 138 -8.50 -7.64 -21.86
C HIS A 138 -7.56 -7.34 -20.68
N LEU A 139 -7.56 -8.20 -19.67
CA LEU A 139 -6.86 -8.00 -18.41
C LEU A 139 -5.47 -8.66 -18.42
N PHE A 140 -4.48 -7.85 -18.03
CA PHE A 140 -3.13 -8.26 -17.67
C PHE A 140 -2.84 -7.82 -16.23
N ALA A 141 -2.02 -8.56 -15.50
CA ALA A 141 -1.71 -8.29 -14.10
C ALA A 141 -0.24 -8.57 -13.80
N VAL A 142 0.36 -7.75 -12.93
CA VAL A 142 1.71 -7.95 -12.39
C VAL A 142 1.58 -8.15 -10.89
N PRO A 143 2.08 -9.25 -10.30
CA PRO A 143 1.91 -9.48 -8.88
C PRO A 143 2.80 -8.56 -8.02
N GLY A 144 2.24 -8.04 -6.94
CA GLY A 144 2.97 -7.35 -5.87
C GLY A 144 3.30 -8.26 -4.69
N ASN A 145 3.87 -7.68 -3.65
CA ASN A 145 4.33 -8.44 -2.47
C ASN A 145 3.15 -9.10 -1.72
N HIS A 146 1.95 -8.50 -1.71
CA HIS A 146 0.78 -9.04 -1.04
C HIS A 146 0.16 -10.23 -1.79
N ASP A 147 0.35 -10.29 -3.12
CA ASP A 147 -0.06 -11.41 -3.97
C ASP A 147 0.82 -12.66 -3.73
N TRP A 148 2.08 -12.44 -3.36
CA TRP A 148 3.06 -13.50 -3.07
C TRP A 148 2.90 -14.18 -1.71
N TYR A 149 2.08 -13.64 -0.80
CA TYR A 149 1.93 -14.21 0.55
C TYR A 149 1.29 -15.60 0.62
N ASP A 150 0.72 -16.12 -0.46
CA ASP A 150 0.26 -17.51 -0.57
C ASP A 150 1.13 -18.38 -1.50
N GLY A 151 2.31 -17.89 -1.91
CA GLY A 151 3.17 -18.54 -2.90
C GLY A 151 2.67 -18.36 -4.34
N LEU A 152 1.97 -17.26 -4.62
CA LEU A 152 1.42 -16.85 -5.92
C LEU A 152 0.34 -17.80 -6.48
N VAL A 153 -0.17 -18.72 -5.67
CA VAL A 153 -1.09 -19.78 -6.13
C VAL A 153 -2.42 -19.18 -6.59
N SER A 154 -2.98 -18.28 -5.78
CA SER A 154 -4.27 -17.67 -6.09
C SER A 154 -4.17 -16.70 -7.27
N PHE A 155 -3.08 -15.94 -7.36
CA PHE A 155 -2.79 -15.04 -8.49
C PHE A 155 -2.75 -15.83 -9.81
N MET A 156 -1.91 -16.88 -9.88
CA MET A 156 -1.78 -17.70 -11.09
C MET A 156 -3.11 -18.33 -11.50
N ARG A 157 -3.90 -18.79 -10.52
CA ARG A 157 -5.23 -19.35 -10.77
C ARG A 157 -6.17 -18.32 -11.39
N LEU A 158 -6.13 -17.08 -10.94
CA LEU A 158 -7.07 -16.04 -11.34
C LEU A 158 -6.68 -15.37 -12.67
N PHE A 159 -5.42 -14.98 -12.81
CA PHE A 159 -4.94 -14.14 -13.90
C PHE A 159 -4.22 -14.91 -15.01
N CYS A 160 -3.72 -16.13 -14.75
CA CYS A 160 -2.83 -16.83 -15.68
C CYS A 160 -3.46 -18.06 -16.38
N GLN A 161 -4.80 -18.17 -16.40
CA GLN A 161 -5.54 -19.36 -16.88
C GLN A 161 -6.49 -19.08 -18.05
N GLY A 162 -6.40 -17.93 -18.71
CA GLY A 162 -7.28 -17.61 -19.86
C GLY A 162 -8.77 -17.50 -19.48
N ARG A 163 -9.06 -17.11 -18.24
CA ARG A 163 -10.41 -17.02 -17.69
C ARG A 163 -11.15 -15.81 -18.23
N SER A 164 -12.46 -15.98 -18.43
CA SER A 164 -13.42 -14.90 -18.59
C SER A 164 -14.27 -14.82 -17.32
N LEU A 165 -14.19 -13.69 -16.63
CA LEU A 165 -15.04 -13.33 -15.49
C LEU A 165 -15.88 -12.11 -15.93
N ALA A 166 -17.06 -11.90 -15.32
CA ALA A 166 -18.11 -10.98 -15.79
C ALA A 166 -17.75 -9.46 -15.79
N GLY A 167 -16.66 -9.10 -16.48
CA GLY A 167 -16.03 -7.78 -16.53
C GLY A 167 -14.68 -7.80 -17.26
N TRP A 168 -13.98 -8.94 -17.34
CA TRP A 168 -12.68 -9.03 -18.02
C TRP A 168 -12.34 -10.44 -18.55
N GLN A 169 -11.41 -10.48 -19.50
CA GLN A 169 -10.80 -11.68 -20.04
C GLN A 169 -9.29 -11.64 -19.83
N THR A 170 -8.73 -12.68 -19.21
CA THR A 170 -7.29 -12.80 -18.97
C THR A 170 -6.59 -13.51 -20.13
N HIS A 171 -5.33 -13.13 -20.41
CA HIS A 171 -4.56 -13.66 -21.56
C HIS A 171 -3.18 -14.20 -21.18
N GLN A 172 -2.61 -13.74 -20.06
CA GLN A 172 -1.30 -14.20 -19.63
C GLN A 172 -1.34 -15.66 -19.14
N HIS A 173 -0.21 -16.33 -19.23
CA HIS A 173 0.00 -17.70 -18.72
C HIS A 173 1.12 -17.77 -17.67
N ARG A 174 1.76 -16.63 -17.41
CA ARG A 174 2.86 -16.44 -16.48
C ARG A 174 2.57 -15.18 -15.67
N SER A 175 3.31 -14.99 -14.59
CA SER A 175 3.22 -13.82 -13.72
C SER A 175 3.75 -12.52 -14.34
N TYR A 176 4.38 -12.62 -15.51
CA TYR A 176 4.86 -11.52 -16.34
C TYR A 176 4.32 -11.68 -17.77
N PHE A 177 4.31 -10.59 -18.53
CA PHE A 177 3.71 -10.58 -19.87
C PHE A 177 4.37 -9.58 -20.82
N ALA A 178 4.14 -9.77 -22.11
CA ALA A 178 4.44 -8.83 -23.17
C ALA A 178 3.24 -8.69 -24.11
N VAL A 179 2.84 -7.45 -24.37
CA VAL A 179 1.74 -7.11 -25.28
C VAL A 179 2.28 -6.17 -26.35
N LYS A 180 2.04 -6.53 -27.62
CA LYS A 180 2.34 -5.67 -28.76
C LYS A 180 1.13 -4.76 -29.02
N LEU A 181 1.35 -3.46 -29.07
CA LEU A 181 0.30 -2.45 -29.23
C LEU A 181 0.44 -1.75 -30.60
N PRO A 182 -0.58 -0.98 -31.03
CA PRO A 182 -0.50 -0.21 -32.26
C PRO A 182 0.63 0.82 -32.25
N GLN A 183 1.01 1.30 -33.43
CA GLN A 183 1.95 2.42 -33.60
C GLN A 183 3.35 2.19 -32.98
N GLY A 184 3.82 0.94 -32.97
CA GLY A 184 5.16 0.61 -32.48
C GLY A 184 5.30 0.72 -30.95
N TRP A 185 4.20 0.63 -30.21
CA TRP A 185 4.23 0.58 -28.75
C TRP A 185 4.22 -0.87 -28.25
N TRP A 186 4.89 -1.09 -27.13
CA TRP A 186 4.90 -2.35 -26.40
C TRP A 186 4.58 -2.10 -24.94
N LEU A 187 3.83 -3.02 -24.33
CA LEU A 187 3.51 -3.00 -22.91
C LEU A 187 4.07 -4.28 -22.28
N LEU A 188 5.00 -4.11 -21.34
CA LEU A 188 5.68 -5.19 -20.66
C LEU A 188 5.37 -5.13 -19.16
N GLY A 189 5.11 -6.28 -18.53
CA GLY A 189 4.91 -6.38 -17.08
C GLY A 189 5.84 -7.42 -16.48
N THR A 190 6.55 -7.07 -15.40
CA THR A 190 7.61 -7.92 -14.80
C THR A 190 7.26 -8.38 -13.40
N ASP A 191 7.59 -9.62 -13.04
CA ASP A 191 7.40 -10.16 -11.69
C ASP A 191 8.71 -10.21 -10.91
N MET A 192 8.78 -9.39 -9.86
CA MET A 192 9.98 -9.15 -9.05
C MET A 192 9.96 -9.93 -7.72
N GLN A 193 9.04 -10.88 -7.53
CA GLN A 193 8.92 -11.83 -6.42
C GLN A 193 9.52 -11.39 -5.06
N LEU A 194 8.74 -10.72 -4.20
CA LEU A 194 9.20 -10.30 -2.87
C LEU A 194 10.62 -9.69 -2.89
N GLU A 195 10.93 -8.96 -3.96
CA GLU A 195 12.22 -8.35 -4.22
C GLU A 195 13.40 -9.31 -4.43
N SER A 196 13.16 -10.53 -4.91
CA SER A 196 14.21 -11.41 -5.42
C SER A 196 14.69 -10.96 -6.81
N ASP A 197 15.83 -11.50 -7.25
CA ASP A 197 16.32 -11.26 -8.61
C ASP A 197 15.31 -11.75 -9.66
N ILE A 198 15.29 -11.10 -10.82
CA ILE A 198 14.56 -11.63 -11.99
C ILE A 198 15.15 -13.01 -12.28
N ASP A 199 14.29 -14.03 -12.25
CA ASP A 199 14.73 -15.40 -12.48
C ASP A 199 15.16 -15.61 -13.94
N GLN A 200 16.07 -16.55 -14.16
CA GLN A 200 16.61 -16.86 -15.48
C GLN A 200 15.51 -17.09 -16.54
N PRO A 201 14.39 -17.79 -16.27
CA PRO A 201 13.30 -17.93 -17.23
C PRO A 201 12.69 -16.60 -17.70
N GLN A 202 12.50 -15.65 -16.80
CA GLN A 202 11.95 -14.34 -17.13
C GLN A 202 12.96 -13.49 -17.92
N VAL A 203 14.26 -13.58 -17.59
CA VAL A 203 15.32 -12.98 -18.40
C VAL A 203 15.28 -13.53 -19.84
N CYS A 204 15.26 -14.85 -20.01
CA CYS A 204 15.18 -15.47 -21.32
C CYS A 204 13.91 -15.05 -22.08
N TYR A 205 12.76 -14.96 -21.39
CA TYR A 205 11.51 -14.47 -21.96
C TYR A 205 11.67 -13.06 -22.55
N PHE A 206 12.16 -12.10 -21.76
CA PHE A 206 12.32 -10.73 -22.24
C PHE A 206 13.42 -10.57 -23.29
N GLN A 207 14.45 -11.42 -23.28
CA GLN A 207 15.43 -11.47 -24.37
C GLN A 207 14.80 -11.91 -25.70
N GLU A 208 13.91 -12.90 -25.69
CA GLU A 208 13.18 -13.31 -26.91
C GLU A 208 12.19 -12.25 -27.38
N ILE A 209 11.51 -11.56 -26.44
CA ILE A 209 10.64 -10.44 -26.78
C ILE A 209 11.44 -9.27 -27.36
N ALA A 210 12.60 -8.93 -26.78
CA ALA A 210 13.45 -7.83 -27.23
C ALA A 210 13.89 -7.99 -28.70
N LYS A 211 14.10 -9.23 -29.18
CA LYS A 211 14.39 -9.52 -30.60
C LYS A 211 13.26 -9.14 -31.55
N GLN A 212 12.02 -9.05 -31.05
CA GLN A 212 10.83 -8.70 -31.82
C GLN A 212 10.51 -7.20 -31.78
N ILE A 213 11.11 -6.46 -30.83
CA ILE A 213 10.90 -5.01 -30.66
C ILE A 213 11.77 -4.26 -31.67
N GLY A 214 11.13 -3.53 -32.59
CA GLY A 214 11.82 -2.72 -33.60
C GLY A 214 12.68 -1.62 -32.99
N ASP A 215 13.64 -1.07 -33.75
CA ASP A 215 14.54 -0.03 -33.25
C ASP A 215 13.86 1.30 -32.92
N LYS A 216 12.71 1.55 -33.54
CA LYS A 216 11.89 2.75 -33.32
C LYS A 216 10.71 2.51 -32.38
N ASP A 217 10.54 1.27 -31.93
CA ASP A 217 9.45 0.91 -31.04
C ASP A 217 9.72 1.45 -29.63
N ARG A 218 8.66 1.78 -28.90
CA ARG A 218 8.70 2.35 -27.55
C ARG A 218 8.01 1.43 -26.55
N ILE A 219 8.52 1.42 -25.32
CA ILE A 219 8.05 0.52 -24.27
C ILE A 219 7.39 1.30 -23.13
N ILE A 220 6.22 0.81 -22.71
CA ILE A 220 5.58 1.06 -21.42
C ILE A 220 5.92 -0.14 -20.52
N LEU A 221 6.66 0.10 -19.44
CA LEU A 221 7.08 -0.93 -18.49
C LEU A 221 6.25 -0.81 -17.20
N CYS A 222 5.55 -1.88 -16.85
CA CYS A 222 4.77 -2.02 -15.62
C CYS A 222 5.56 -2.83 -14.59
N LEU A 223 5.77 -2.23 -13.42
CA LEU A 223 6.39 -2.85 -12.26
C LEU A 223 5.39 -2.85 -11.11
N ALA A 224 5.45 -3.85 -10.22
CA ALA A 224 4.69 -3.78 -8.96
C ALA A 224 5.15 -2.62 -8.08
N GLU A 225 6.47 -2.46 -7.97
CA GLU A 225 7.09 -1.49 -7.07
C GLU A 225 7.89 -0.43 -7.87
N PRO A 226 7.98 0.82 -7.39
CA PRO A 226 8.74 1.87 -8.04
C PRO A 226 10.23 1.69 -7.72
N ALA A 227 10.89 0.76 -8.41
CA ALA A 227 12.29 0.40 -8.16
C ALA A 227 13.26 1.61 -8.16
N TRP A 228 12.93 2.68 -8.90
CA TRP A 228 13.68 3.94 -8.92
C TRP A 228 13.57 4.80 -7.65
N LEU A 229 12.64 4.48 -6.73
CA LEU A 229 12.46 5.12 -5.44
C LEU A 229 13.09 4.31 -4.29
N GLY A 230 14.06 3.43 -4.56
CA GLY A 230 14.59 2.42 -3.62
C GLY A 230 14.84 2.87 -2.15
N ALA A 231 15.15 4.14 -1.87
CA ALA A 231 15.28 4.66 -0.50
C ALA A 231 13.95 4.81 0.27
N GLN A 232 12.83 4.92 -0.45
CA GLN A 232 11.48 5.10 0.09
C GLN A 232 10.74 3.77 0.24
N VAL A 233 10.99 2.84 -0.69
CA VAL A 233 10.47 1.47 -0.65
C VAL A 233 11.21 0.69 0.46
N HIS A 234 12.54 0.88 0.61
CA HIS A 234 13.34 0.04 1.50
C HIS A 234 14.44 0.78 2.27
N ALA A 235 14.11 1.29 3.47
CA ALA A 235 15.09 1.51 4.53
C ALA A 235 15.59 0.18 5.17
N SER A 236 15.00 -0.97 4.78
CA SER A 236 15.11 -2.24 5.51
C SER A 236 16.02 -3.30 4.88
N MET A 237 16.54 -3.15 3.66
CA MET A 237 17.46 -4.14 3.09
C MET A 237 18.57 -3.44 2.31
N GLY A 238 19.76 -3.35 2.92
CA GLY A 238 20.93 -2.78 2.27
C GLY A 238 21.28 -3.61 1.04
N ARG A 239 21.08 -3.04 -0.15
CA ARG A 239 21.40 -3.71 -1.42
C ARG A 239 22.82 -3.40 -1.88
N SER A 240 23.42 -4.42 -2.51
CA SER A 240 24.68 -4.35 -3.23
C SER A 240 24.44 -4.02 -4.71
N TYR A 241 25.46 -3.50 -5.39
CA TYR A 241 25.46 -3.00 -6.77
C TYR A 241 25.07 -4.04 -7.86
N LEU A 242 24.90 -5.31 -7.49
CA LEU A 242 24.55 -6.44 -8.38
C LEU A 242 23.04 -6.78 -8.39
N GLU A 243 22.21 -6.11 -7.59
CA GLU A 243 20.81 -6.49 -7.28
C GLU A 243 19.76 -5.48 -7.82
N ASN A 244 20.13 -4.68 -8.83
CA ASN A 244 19.24 -3.70 -9.44
C ASN A 244 18.65 -4.26 -10.75
N ASN A 245 17.67 -5.16 -10.60
CA ASN A 245 16.91 -5.79 -11.69
C ASN A 245 16.41 -4.81 -12.75
N LEU A 246 16.10 -3.55 -12.35
CA LEU A 246 15.70 -2.51 -13.29
C LEU A 246 16.86 -2.07 -14.19
N ASP A 247 18.03 -1.77 -13.62
CA ASP A 247 19.23 -1.43 -14.40
C ASP A 247 19.63 -2.59 -15.30
N PHE A 248 19.49 -3.83 -14.84
CA PHE A 248 19.70 -5.01 -15.69
C PHE A 248 18.73 -5.04 -16.89
N LEU A 249 17.43 -4.82 -16.66
CA LEU A 249 16.45 -4.76 -17.75
C LEU A 249 16.70 -3.57 -18.69
N GLU A 250 17.02 -2.39 -18.15
CA GLU A 250 17.29 -1.18 -18.93
C GLU A 250 18.60 -1.30 -19.74
N ASP A 251 19.68 -1.74 -19.12
CA ASP A 251 21.02 -1.72 -19.73
C ASP A 251 21.33 -2.97 -20.53
N GLN A 252 20.81 -4.15 -20.14
CA GLN A 252 21.22 -5.44 -20.70
C GLN A 252 20.16 -6.09 -21.59
N VAL A 253 18.87 -5.73 -21.46
CA VAL A 253 17.78 -6.45 -22.14
C VAL A 253 16.98 -5.56 -23.10
N LEU A 254 16.45 -4.43 -22.62
CA LEU A 254 15.49 -3.60 -23.34
C LEU A 254 16.12 -2.32 -23.93
N GLY A 255 17.27 -1.89 -23.39
CA GLY A 255 17.94 -0.64 -23.79
C GLY A 255 17.17 0.61 -23.37
N LYS A 256 17.59 1.77 -23.89
CA LYS A 256 16.90 3.07 -23.71
C LYS A 256 15.54 3.19 -24.44
N LYS A 257 14.91 2.07 -24.84
CA LYS A 257 13.60 2.07 -25.53
C LYS A 257 12.41 2.31 -24.58
N ILE A 258 12.63 2.21 -23.26
CA ILE A 258 11.59 2.43 -22.26
C ILE A 258 11.29 3.92 -22.08
N SER A 259 10.12 4.32 -22.56
CA SER A 259 9.64 5.70 -22.53
C SER A 259 8.80 6.00 -21.29
N VAL A 260 8.07 5.00 -20.78
CA VAL A 260 7.18 5.17 -19.62
C VAL A 260 7.35 4.00 -18.65
N PHE A 261 7.58 4.32 -17.38
CA PHE A 261 7.54 3.38 -16.27
C PHE A 261 6.30 3.64 -15.43
N LEU A 262 5.54 2.59 -15.19
CA LEU A 262 4.35 2.59 -14.34
C LEU A 262 4.59 1.67 -13.15
N ALA A 263 4.30 2.14 -11.95
CA ALA A 263 4.42 1.34 -10.74
C ALA A 263 3.36 1.62 -9.69
N GLY A 264 3.09 0.62 -8.86
CA GLY A 264 2.26 0.65 -7.66
C GLY A 264 3.04 0.82 -6.37
N ASP A 265 2.65 0.04 -5.35
CA ASP A 265 3.21 -0.16 -3.99
C ASP A 265 3.15 1.09 -3.09
N LEU A 266 3.45 2.24 -3.67
CA LEU A 266 3.22 3.53 -3.03
C LEU A 266 1.82 4.03 -3.37
N HIS A 267 0.96 4.07 -2.36
CA HIS A 267 -0.48 4.24 -2.54
C HIS A 267 -0.92 5.68 -2.82
N HIS A 268 -0.24 6.36 -3.73
CA HIS A 268 -0.48 7.72 -4.17
C HIS A 268 -0.13 7.86 -5.66
N TYR A 269 -0.43 9.02 -6.24
CA TYR A 269 0.08 9.37 -7.56
C TYR A 269 1.31 10.25 -7.43
N ARG A 270 2.37 9.95 -8.18
CA ARG A 270 3.54 10.81 -8.31
C ARG A 270 4.22 10.61 -9.66
N ARG A 271 4.44 11.72 -10.37
CA ARG A 271 5.12 11.71 -11.67
C ARG A 271 6.47 12.37 -11.60
N HIS A 272 7.46 11.71 -12.19
CA HIS A 272 8.76 12.27 -12.51
C HIS A 272 8.97 12.26 -14.02
N ALA A 273 9.65 13.28 -14.54
CA ALA A 273 10.01 13.36 -15.95
C ALA A 273 11.42 13.90 -16.13
N ASN A 274 12.14 13.40 -17.13
CA ASN A 274 13.45 13.91 -17.55
C ASN A 274 13.35 14.75 -18.83
N ASP A 275 14.47 15.35 -19.24
CA ASP A 275 14.55 16.19 -20.44
C ASP A 275 14.47 15.40 -21.75
N GLU A 276 14.72 14.09 -21.71
CA GLU A 276 14.52 13.17 -22.84
C GLU A 276 13.04 12.79 -23.06
N GLY A 277 12.12 13.29 -22.22
CA GLY A 277 10.69 13.01 -22.30
C GLY A 277 10.24 11.69 -21.66
N ARG A 278 11.14 10.96 -20.99
CA ARG A 278 10.82 9.72 -20.27
C ARG A 278 10.00 10.02 -19.03
N GLN A 279 9.03 9.15 -18.73
CA GLN A 279 8.12 9.30 -17.60
C GLN A 279 8.32 8.17 -16.59
N LYS A 280 8.45 8.51 -15.31
CA LYS A 280 8.41 7.55 -14.18
C LYS A 280 7.21 7.89 -13.30
N ILE A 281 6.16 7.08 -13.36
CA ILE A 281 4.86 7.35 -12.75
C ILE A 281 4.55 6.27 -11.71
N THR A 282 4.42 6.70 -10.46
CA THR A 282 3.80 5.92 -9.39
C THR A 282 2.30 6.20 -9.40
N ALA A 283 1.47 5.17 -9.45
CA ALA A 283 0.01 5.25 -9.52
C ALA A 283 -0.68 4.14 -8.69
N GLY A 284 -0.31 4.01 -7.41
CA GLY A 284 -0.85 3.00 -6.49
C GLY A 284 -2.18 3.36 -5.83
N GLY A 285 -3.03 4.11 -6.53
CA GLY A 285 -4.26 4.66 -5.96
C GLY A 285 -5.49 3.78 -6.09
N GLY A 286 -5.37 2.48 -6.36
CA GLY A 286 -6.48 1.64 -6.81
C GLY A 286 -7.50 1.28 -5.73
N GLY A 287 -7.08 1.21 -4.46
CA GLY A 287 -7.96 0.80 -3.37
C GLY A 287 -7.30 0.80 -1.98
N ALA A 288 -5.97 0.77 -1.93
CA ALA A 288 -5.16 0.79 -0.72
C ALA A 288 -5.21 2.12 0.05
N PHE A 289 -4.87 2.10 1.34
CA PHE A 289 -4.81 3.32 2.15
C PHE A 289 -3.77 4.29 1.60
N LEU A 290 -4.00 5.60 1.68
CA LEU A 290 -3.05 6.58 1.16
C LEU A 290 -1.65 6.47 1.80
N HIS A 291 -0.57 6.54 1.02
CA HIS A 291 0.81 6.77 1.50
C HIS A 291 1.22 8.24 1.46
N PRO A 292 2.27 8.66 2.20
CA PRO A 292 2.75 10.04 2.16
C PRO A 292 3.44 10.39 0.83
N THR A 293 3.15 11.56 0.29
CA THR A 293 3.80 12.11 -0.92
C THR A 293 4.94 13.08 -0.62
N HIS A 294 5.05 13.56 0.62
CA HIS A 294 6.08 14.52 1.04
C HIS A 294 7.43 13.89 1.39
N LEU A 295 7.57 12.59 1.14
CA LEU A 295 8.79 11.80 1.23
C LEU A 295 9.10 11.17 -0.15
N PRO A 296 10.33 10.71 -0.43
CA PRO A 296 11.52 10.92 0.38
C PRO A 296 11.95 12.40 0.26
N ARG A 297 12.65 12.92 1.27
CA ARG A 297 13.13 14.32 1.25
C ARG A 297 14.31 14.52 0.31
N ARG A 298 15.12 13.47 0.15
CA ARG A 298 16.29 13.47 -0.72
C ARG A 298 15.89 12.87 -2.05
N HIS A 299 16.31 13.51 -3.13
CA HIS A 299 16.19 12.94 -4.46
C HIS A 299 17.04 11.66 -4.52
N PRO A 300 16.43 10.50 -4.86
CA PRO A 300 17.18 9.27 -5.07
C PRO A 300 18.15 9.41 -6.25
N PRO A 301 19.32 8.76 -6.23
CA PRO A 301 20.27 8.77 -7.36
C PRO A 301 19.65 8.29 -8.67
N ALA A 302 18.78 7.26 -8.64
CA ALA A 302 18.06 6.76 -9.82
C ALA A 302 17.04 7.76 -10.43
N LEU A 303 16.90 8.93 -9.82
CA LEU A 303 16.11 10.06 -10.27
C LEU A 303 16.95 11.34 -10.41
N GLU A 304 18.28 11.24 -10.56
CA GLU A 304 19.16 12.40 -10.72
C GLU A 304 18.76 13.26 -11.94
N ASP A 305 18.52 12.61 -13.08
CA ASP A 305 18.04 13.27 -14.30
C ASP A 305 16.52 13.51 -14.34
N PHE A 306 15.80 13.14 -13.27
CA PHE A 306 14.34 13.20 -13.23
C PHE A 306 13.85 14.25 -12.25
N THR A 307 12.90 15.08 -12.70
CA THR A 307 12.26 16.11 -11.88
C THR A 307 10.84 15.69 -11.49
N VAL A 308 10.48 15.90 -10.22
CA VAL A 308 9.09 15.69 -9.76
C VAL A 308 8.20 16.74 -10.44
N ARG A 309 7.17 16.29 -11.16
CA ARG A 309 6.23 17.18 -11.86
C ARG A 309 4.93 17.38 -11.09
N LYS A 310 4.35 16.30 -10.54
CA LYS A 310 3.11 16.36 -9.77
C LYS A 310 3.02 15.23 -8.75
N SER A 311 2.26 15.46 -7.69
CA SER A 311 1.84 14.43 -6.73
C SER A 311 0.40 14.65 -6.33
N PHE A 312 -0.30 13.56 -6.01
CA PHE A 312 -1.68 13.60 -5.51
C PHE A 312 -1.83 12.65 -4.33
N PRO A 313 -2.03 13.18 -3.10
CA PRO A 313 -2.11 14.60 -2.74
C PRO A 313 -0.78 15.36 -2.93
N SER A 314 -0.84 16.70 -2.89
CA SER A 314 0.38 17.52 -2.83
C SER A 314 1.18 17.21 -1.56
N ALA A 315 2.50 17.47 -1.59
CA ALA A 315 3.35 17.25 -0.42
C ALA A 315 2.87 18.04 0.81
N GLU A 316 2.35 19.25 0.62
CA GLU A 316 1.78 20.07 1.69
C GLU A 316 0.54 19.41 2.31
N GLU A 317 -0.42 18.99 1.48
CA GLU A 317 -1.63 18.35 1.97
C GLU A 317 -1.31 17.00 2.63
N SER A 318 -0.34 16.25 2.10
CA SER A 318 0.17 15.03 2.74
C SER A 318 0.75 15.30 4.14
N ARG A 319 1.56 16.36 4.32
CA ARG A 319 2.05 16.75 5.66
C ARG A 319 0.91 17.11 6.58
N ARG A 320 -0.08 17.85 6.09
CA ARG A 320 -1.28 18.22 6.86
C ARG A 320 -2.06 16.99 7.32
N LEU A 321 -2.25 16.00 6.45
CA LEU A 321 -2.93 14.75 6.78
C LEU A 321 -2.22 13.97 7.88
N SER A 322 -0.88 14.03 7.94
CA SER A 322 -0.10 13.31 8.96
C SER A 322 -0.44 13.73 10.40
N TRP A 323 -0.90 14.96 10.62
CA TRP A 323 -1.31 15.46 11.95
C TRP A 323 -2.49 14.68 12.56
N ARG A 324 -3.25 13.95 11.73
CA ARG A 324 -4.30 13.05 12.19
C ARG A 324 -3.77 11.93 13.08
N ASN A 325 -2.47 11.64 13.05
CA ASN A 325 -1.83 10.67 13.95
C ASN A 325 -2.02 11.04 15.43
N LEU A 326 -2.14 12.31 15.79
CA LEU A 326 -2.41 12.72 17.18
C LEU A 326 -3.76 12.24 17.69
N TRP A 327 -4.68 11.90 16.78
CA TRP A 327 -6.03 11.41 17.08
C TRP A 327 -6.13 9.90 16.85
N LEU A 328 -5.03 9.16 17.02
CA LEU A 328 -4.99 7.73 16.72
C LEU A 328 -6.03 6.92 17.50
N VAL A 329 -6.34 7.31 18.73
CA VAL A 329 -7.38 6.68 19.56
C VAL A 329 -8.75 6.68 18.89
N SER A 330 -9.10 7.74 18.17
CA SER A 330 -10.38 7.86 17.47
C SER A 330 -10.40 7.05 16.17
N HIS A 331 -9.26 6.90 15.52
CA HIS A 331 -9.14 6.18 14.24
C HIS A 331 -8.99 4.66 14.46
N ASN A 332 -8.33 4.24 15.54
CA ASN A 332 -8.05 2.84 15.86
C ASN A 332 -8.39 2.51 17.33
N PRO A 333 -9.68 2.45 17.69
CA PRO A 333 -10.09 2.15 19.06
C PRO A 333 -9.60 0.77 19.54
N ARG A 334 -9.44 -0.20 18.63
CA ARG A 334 -8.90 -1.53 18.97
C ARG A 334 -7.44 -1.47 19.43
N PHE A 335 -6.64 -0.56 18.86
CA PHE A 335 -5.28 -0.30 19.34
C PHE A 335 -5.33 0.33 20.74
N GLY A 336 -6.30 1.20 21.01
CA GLY A 336 -6.58 1.69 22.36
C GLY A 336 -6.87 0.55 23.35
N ILE A 337 -7.73 -0.40 22.98
CA ILE A 337 -8.03 -1.58 23.83
C ILE A 337 -6.75 -2.36 24.14
N LEU A 338 -5.91 -2.64 23.13
CA LEU A 338 -4.63 -3.31 23.33
C LEU A 338 -3.76 -2.55 24.33
N MET A 339 -3.60 -1.24 24.17
CA MET A 339 -2.77 -0.42 25.06
C MET A 339 -3.32 -0.36 26.48
N GLY A 340 -4.64 -0.26 26.65
CA GLY A 340 -5.31 -0.35 27.94
C GLY A 340 -5.03 -1.69 28.65
N LEU A 341 -5.09 -2.80 27.91
CA LEU A 341 -4.74 -4.13 28.44
C LEU A 341 -3.27 -4.22 28.82
N ILE A 342 -2.35 -3.79 27.96
CA ILE A 342 -0.89 -3.83 28.23
C ILE A 342 -0.57 -3.02 29.49
N TYR A 343 -1.13 -1.82 29.63
CA TYR A 343 -0.85 -0.96 30.79
C TYR A 343 -1.40 -1.58 32.08
N THR A 344 -2.59 -2.17 32.02
CA THR A 344 -3.21 -2.87 33.15
C THR A 344 -2.39 -4.10 33.56
N LEU A 345 -1.94 -4.89 32.60
CA LEU A 345 -1.08 -6.07 32.84
C LEU A 345 0.27 -5.67 33.42
N LEU A 346 0.88 -4.58 32.94
CA LEU A 346 2.15 -4.08 33.46
C LEU A 346 2.01 -3.63 34.92
N ALA A 347 0.95 -2.88 35.23
CA ALA A 347 0.65 -2.47 36.61
C ALA A 347 0.39 -3.68 37.53
N TRP A 348 -0.34 -4.67 37.02
CA TRP A 348 -0.63 -5.91 37.73
C TRP A 348 0.61 -6.78 37.97
N ALA A 349 1.51 -6.88 37.00
CA ALA A 349 2.76 -7.64 37.10
C ALA A 349 3.71 -7.07 38.18
N LEU A 350 3.70 -5.74 38.37
CA LEU A 350 4.51 -5.09 39.41
C LEU A 350 3.86 -5.19 40.80
N ALA A 351 2.52 -5.14 40.88
CA ALA A 351 1.74 -5.32 42.12
C ALA A 351 2.28 -4.53 43.34
N VAL A 352 2.74 -3.29 43.14
CA VAL A 352 3.33 -2.42 44.17
C VAL A 352 2.25 -1.54 44.82
N ASN A 353 2.29 -1.39 46.15
CA ASN A 353 1.43 -0.43 46.84
C ASN A 353 1.96 1.00 46.70
N ILE A 354 1.45 1.73 45.71
CA ILE A 354 1.90 3.09 45.39
C ILE A 354 0.86 4.19 45.67
N GLY A 355 -0.36 3.85 46.07
CA GLY A 355 -1.44 4.83 46.17
C GLY A 355 -1.29 5.82 47.33
N THR A 356 -0.66 5.42 48.44
CA THR A 356 -0.35 6.33 49.57
C THR A 356 1.01 7.03 49.44
N ALA A 357 1.86 6.59 48.51
CA ALA A 357 3.19 7.13 48.33
C ALA A 357 3.19 8.43 47.51
N ARG A 358 4.00 9.40 47.93
CA ARG A 358 4.33 10.56 47.08
C ARG A 358 5.08 10.09 45.84
N LEU A 359 4.97 10.85 44.75
CA LEU A 359 5.49 10.46 43.43
C LEU A 359 6.97 9.97 43.43
N PRO A 360 7.94 10.63 44.11
CA PRO A 360 9.31 10.13 44.13
C PRO A 360 9.44 8.75 44.78
N ASN A 361 8.76 8.55 45.92
CA ASN A 361 8.79 7.29 46.66
C ASN A 361 8.05 6.18 45.89
N ALA A 362 6.96 6.52 45.20
CA ALA A 362 6.24 5.59 44.33
C ALA A 362 7.13 5.11 43.18
N LEU A 363 7.90 6.02 42.57
CA LEU A 363 8.85 5.68 41.51
C LEU A 363 9.96 4.78 42.02
N GLU A 364 10.57 5.12 43.17
CA GLU A 364 11.60 4.30 43.81
C GLU A 364 11.10 2.88 44.08
N ASN A 365 9.91 2.74 44.66
CA ASN A 365 9.30 1.43 44.94
C ASN A 365 9.05 0.62 43.67
N VAL A 366 8.56 1.26 42.60
CA VAL A 366 8.32 0.60 41.32
C VAL A 366 9.62 0.15 40.65
N MET A 367 10.65 1.01 40.67
CA MET A 367 11.97 0.68 40.14
C MET A 367 12.62 -0.47 40.91
N ALA A 368 12.57 -0.42 42.24
CA ALA A 368 13.05 -1.49 43.10
C ALA A 368 12.32 -2.81 42.81
N MET A 369 11.00 -2.80 42.66
CA MET A 369 10.22 -3.99 42.31
C MET A 369 10.57 -4.52 40.91
N ALA A 370 10.66 -3.65 39.92
CA ALA A 370 10.98 -4.01 38.55
C ALA A 370 12.35 -4.68 38.44
N LEU A 371 13.34 -4.24 39.23
CA LEU A 371 14.70 -4.81 39.24
C LEU A 371 14.84 -6.05 40.12
N SER A 372 14.07 -6.12 41.22
CA SER A 372 14.18 -7.22 42.19
C SER A 372 13.41 -8.47 41.77
N THR A 373 12.42 -8.34 40.89
CA THR A 373 11.61 -9.46 40.40
C THR A 373 12.02 -9.80 38.95
N PRO A 374 12.67 -10.96 38.70
CA PRO A 374 13.17 -11.33 37.37
C PRO A 374 12.10 -11.28 36.27
N GLY A 375 10.87 -11.71 36.56
CA GLY A 375 9.77 -11.66 35.59
C GLY A 375 9.43 -10.23 35.14
N SER A 376 9.30 -9.30 36.08
CA SER A 376 9.03 -7.88 35.80
C SER A 376 10.19 -7.21 35.07
N ALA A 377 11.43 -7.54 35.44
CA ALA A 377 12.63 -7.08 34.75
C ALA A 377 12.63 -7.54 33.27
N LEU A 378 12.33 -8.81 33.02
CA LEU A 378 12.27 -9.38 31.68
C LEU A 378 11.15 -8.76 30.84
N VAL A 379 9.98 -8.50 31.42
CA VAL A 379 8.88 -7.83 30.71
C VAL A 379 9.26 -6.40 30.33
N CYS A 380 9.84 -5.62 31.25
CA CYS A 380 10.30 -4.26 30.97
C CYS A 380 11.39 -4.25 29.88
N LEU A 381 12.35 -5.18 29.98
CA LEU A 381 13.40 -5.34 28.97
C LEU A 381 12.83 -5.73 27.61
N ALA A 382 11.86 -6.65 27.57
CA ALA A 382 11.20 -7.07 26.33
C ALA A 382 10.45 -5.91 25.66
N ILE A 383 9.76 -5.05 26.43
CA ILE A 383 9.10 -3.84 25.90
C ILE A 383 10.14 -2.89 25.30
N ILE A 384 11.24 -2.62 26.03
CA ILE A 384 12.30 -1.73 25.57
C ILE A 384 12.94 -2.25 24.29
N LEU A 385 13.35 -3.52 24.27
CA LEU A 385 13.96 -4.15 23.11
C LEU A 385 12.98 -4.23 21.93
N GLY A 386 11.70 -4.51 22.20
CA GLY A 386 10.64 -4.54 21.19
C GLY A 386 10.43 -3.18 20.53
N LEU A 387 10.38 -2.09 21.29
CA LEU A 387 10.22 -0.74 20.73
C LEU A 387 11.50 -0.20 20.08
N ILE A 388 12.68 -0.62 20.55
CA ILE A 388 13.94 -0.40 19.81
C ILE A 388 13.94 -1.18 18.50
N ALA A 389 13.44 -2.41 18.50
CA ALA A 389 13.30 -3.21 17.29
C ALA A 389 12.28 -2.60 16.32
N PHE A 390 11.20 -2.02 16.83
CA PHE A 390 10.19 -1.30 16.05
C PHE A 390 10.73 -0.02 15.43
N ALA A 391 11.64 0.71 16.10
CA ALA A 391 12.19 1.94 15.56
C ALA A 391 12.83 1.73 14.18
N ASP A 392 12.48 2.62 13.24
CA ASP A 392 12.87 2.57 11.84
C ASP A 392 14.39 2.50 11.64
N ARG A 393 14.84 1.80 10.60
CA ARG A 393 16.27 1.66 10.30
C ARG A 393 16.90 2.94 9.74
N SER A 394 16.11 3.84 9.18
CA SER A 394 16.55 5.18 8.73
C SER A 394 17.17 6.01 9.86
N PHE A 395 16.87 5.72 11.12
CA PHE A 395 17.54 6.31 12.28
C PHE A 395 19.01 5.85 12.46
N GLY A 396 19.45 4.81 11.76
CA GLY A 396 20.80 4.25 11.87
C GLY A 396 21.14 3.87 13.32
N ARG A 397 22.29 4.36 13.83
CA ARG A 397 22.68 4.15 15.23
C ARG A 397 21.76 4.87 16.24
N GLY A 398 21.08 5.93 15.82
CA GLY A 398 20.13 6.69 16.64
C GLY A 398 18.87 5.91 17.03
N ARG A 399 18.63 4.76 16.36
CA ARG A 399 17.51 3.86 16.62
C ARG A 399 17.42 3.40 18.08
N TRP A 400 18.55 3.15 18.73
CA TRP A 400 18.61 2.81 20.16
C TRP A 400 18.08 3.93 21.03
N LEU A 401 18.49 5.18 20.77
CA LEU A 401 18.05 6.34 21.53
C LEU A 401 16.56 6.61 21.30
N VAL A 402 16.13 6.63 20.04
CA VAL A 402 14.72 6.90 19.67
C VAL A 402 13.79 5.83 20.26
N GLY A 403 14.14 4.55 20.09
CA GLY A 403 13.39 3.43 20.66
C GLY A 403 13.38 3.45 22.19
N LEU A 404 14.49 3.80 22.84
CA LEU A 404 14.55 3.95 24.30
C LEU A 404 13.66 5.10 24.78
N VAL A 405 13.71 6.28 24.15
CA VAL A 405 12.85 7.42 24.49
C VAL A 405 11.37 7.05 24.32
N HIS A 406 11.02 6.37 23.22
CA HIS A 406 9.66 5.89 22.99
C HIS A 406 9.21 4.87 24.06
N SER A 407 10.08 3.95 24.45
CA SER A 407 9.84 2.97 25.51
C SER A 407 9.63 3.65 26.86
N LEU A 408 10.50 4.60 27.21
CA LEU A 408 10.42 5.35 28.46
C LEU A 408 9.14 6.20 28.51
N ALA A 409 8.69 6.74 27.38
CA ALA A 409 7.41 7.46 27.31
C ALA A 409 6.23 6.54 27.65
N HIS A 410 6.19 5.33 27.11
CA HIS A 410 5.15 4.35 27.44
C HIS A 410 5.22 3.87 28.89
N LEU A 411 6.42 3.48 29.38
CA LEU A 411 6.60 3.02 30.76
C LEU A 411 6.29 4.12 31.77
N GLY A 412 6.74 5.35 31.50
CA GLY A 412 6.44 6.53 32.32
C GLY A 412 4.95 6.84 32.36
N ALA A 413 4.25 6.79 31.21
CA ALA A 413 2.81 6.98 31.16
C ALA A 413 2.06 5.88 31.92
N ALA A 414 2.43 4.61 31.74
CA ALA A 414 1.84 3.50 32.46
C ALA A 414 2.02 3.66 33.98
N PHE A 415 3.22 4.06 34.43
CA PHE A 415 3.50 4.36 35.83
C PHE A 415 2.65 5.52 36.37
N LEU A 416 2.62 6.66 35.68
CA LEU A 416 1.87 7.84 36.12
C LEU A 416 0.37 7.56 36.20
N ILE A 417 -0.17 6.82 35.24
CA ILE A 417 -1.58 6.39 35.22
C ILE A 417 -1.86 5.42 36.37
N ALA A 418 -1.00 4.41 36.58
CA ALA A 418 -1.16 3.44 37.66
C ALA A 418 -1.07 4.11 39.04
N TRP A 419 -0.12 5.03 39.23
CA TRP A 419 0.03 5.82 40.45
C TRP A 419 -1.19 6.71 40.67
N GLY A 420 -1.61 7.48 39.67
CA GLY A 420 -2.77 8.36 39.76
C GLY A 420 -4.08 7.60 40.03
N ALA A 421 -4.28 6.47 39.35
CA ALA A 421 -5.43 5.59 39.58
C ALA A 421 -5.41 5.03 41.01
N SER A 422 -4.27 4.48 41.46
CA SER A 422 -4.14 3.93 42.81
C SER A 422 -4.34 5.01 43.89
N HIS A 423 -3.80 6.22 43.68
CA HIS A 423 -3.97 7.34 44.60
C HIS A 423 -5.44 7.78 44.68
N LEU A 424 -6.13 7.86 43.54
CA LEU A 424 -7.54 8.19 43.48
C LEU A 424 -8.39 7.12 44.18
N VAL A 425 -8.13 5.84 43.92
CA VAL A 425 -8.88 4.75 44.55
C VAL A 425 -8.66 4.71 46.06
N ASP A 426 -7.43 4.89 46.55
CA ASP A 426 -7.16 4.95 48.01
C ASP A 426 -7.86 6.15 48.68
N ARG A 427 -8.16 7.23 47.95
CA ARG A 427 -8.96 8.36 48.47
C ARG A 427 -10.46 8.09 48.45
N LEU A 428 -10.94 7.32 47.48
CA LEU A 428 -12.36 7.05 47.29
C LEU A 428 -12.85 5.86 48.10
N LEU A 429 -12.01 4.84 48.27
CA LEU A 429 -12.31 3.60 48.96
C LEU A 429 -11.32 3.41 50.12
N ASP A 430 -11.83 3.38 51.35
CA ASP A 430 -11.05 3.03 52.54
C ASP A 430 -10.98 1.50 52.68
N VAL A 431 -10.33 0.85 51.72
CA VAL A 431 -10.21 -0.61 51.66
C VAL A 431 -8.74 -1.02 51.58
N PRO A 432 -8.36 -2.17 52.17
CA PRO A 432 -6.97 -2.62 52.16
C PRO A 432 -6.40 -2.81 50.75
N PHE A 433 -5.08 -2.65 50.64
CA PHE A 433 -4.30 -3.05 49.47
C PHE A 433 -4.59 -4.52 49.11
N ARG A 434 -4.77 -4.82 47.81
CA ARG A 434 -5.19 -6.13 47.28
C ARG A 434 -6.63 -6.56 47.61
N SER A 435 -7.49 -5.64 48.02
CA SER A 435 -8.92 -5.93 48.05
C SER A 435 -9.48 -6.01 46.63
N PRO A 436 -10.38 -6.97 46.32
CA PRO A 436 -10.91 -7.14 44.97
C PRO A 436 -11.57 -5.88 44.39
N GLN A 437 -12.26 -5.11 45.22
CA GLN A 437 -12.95 -3.89 44.81
C GLN A 437 -11.97 -2.79 44.38
N ARG A 438 -10.89 -2.60 45.16
CA ARG A 438 -9.83 -1.65 44.86
C ARG A 438 -9.07 -2.01 43.60
N ASP A 439 -8.67 -3.27 43.50
CA ASP A 439 -7.87 -3.75 42.37
C ASP A 439 -8.69 -3.70 41.08
N LEU A 440 -9.99 -4.04 41.13
CA LEU A 440 -10.90 -3.92 39.98
C LEU A 440 -11.08 -2.45 39.55
N LEU A 441 -11.34 -1.53 40.48
CA LEU A 441 -11.51 -0.12 40.15
C LEU A 441 -10.20 0.48 39.60
N SER A 442 -9.07 0.14 40.22
CA SER A 442 -7.74 0.56 39.74
C SER A 442 -7.48 0.01 38.34
N ALA A 443 -7.78 -1.26 38.07
CA ALA A 443 -7.64 -1.85 36.75
C ALA A 443 -8.50 -1.16 35.69
N VAL A 444 -9.77 -0.81 36.01
CA VAL A 444 -10.65 -0.07 35.10
C VAL A 444 -10.09 1.32 34.78
N LEU A 445 -9.60 2.05 35.80
CA LEU A 445 -9.03 3.38 35.61
C LEU A 445 -7.71 3.33 34.83
N ILE A 446 -6.86 2.35 35.10
CA ILE A 446 -5.60 2.13 34.38
C ILE A 446 -5.88 1.75 32.93
N PHE A 447 -6.85 0.86 32.69
CA PHE A 447 -7.29 0.49 31.36
C PHE A 447 -7.78 1.72 30.59
N ALA A 448 -8.66 2.53 31.18
CA ALA A 448 -9.18 3.75 30.55
C ALA A 448 -8.05 4.75 30.26
N GLY A 449 -7.12 4.94 31.19
CA GLY A 449 -5.95 5.79 31.00
C GLY A 449 -5.04 5.28 29.88
N GLY A 450 -4.73 3.98 29.86
CA GLY A 450 -3.91 3.35 28.82
C GLY A 450 -4.56 3.35 27.45
N PHE A 451 -5.89 3.20 27.39
CA PHE A 451 -6.70 3.29 26.17
C PHE A 451 -6.56 4.65 25.49
N LEU A 452 -6.45 5.73 26.26
CA LEU A 452 -6.27 7.08 25.75
C LEU A 452 -4.79 7.41 25.51
N ALA A 453 -3.94 7.21 26.51
CA ALA A 453 -2.55 7.65 26.49
C ALA A 453 -1.67 6.84 25.52
N GLY A 454 -1.88 5.52 25.43
CA GLY A 454 -1.08 4.64 24.57
C GLY A 454 -1.11 5.06 23.10
N PRO A 455 -2.30 5.16 22.47
CA PRO A 455 -2.43 5.64 21.09
C PRO A 455 -1.93 7.07 20.89
N SER A 456 -2.08 7.97 21.86
CA SER A 456 -1.56 9.34 21.76
C SER A 456 -0.03 9.39 21.73
N ILE A 457 0.65 8.57 22.55
CA ILE A 457 2.11 8.46 22.54
C ILE A 457 2.60 7.89 21.21
N MET A 458 1.98 6.80 20.74
CA MET A 458 2.30 6.20 19.44
C MET A 458 2.06 7.18 18.29
N GLY A 459 0.93 7.88 18.31
CA GLY A 459 0.58 8.88 17.30
C GLY A 459 1.58 10.05 17.24
N LEU A 460 2.00 10.56 18.40
CA LEU A 460 3.04 11.60 18.47
C LEU A 460 4.39 11.07 17.97
N TYR A 461 4.76 9.84 18.37
CA TYR A 461 5.98 9.19 17.90
C TYR A 461 6.01 9.07 16.37
N LEU A 462 4.93 8.56 15.76
CA LEU A 462 4.82 8.41 14.32
C LEU A 462 4.84 9.76 13.60
N LEU A 463 4.13 10.76 14.13
CA LEU A 463 4.10 12.12 13.56
C LEU A 463 5.50 12.75 13.51
N LEU A 464 6.25 12.69 14.61
CA LEU A 464 7.59 13.25 14.72
C LEU A 464 8.60 12.45 13.88
N SER A 465 8.52 11.12 13.95
CA SER A 465 9.38 10.23 13.14
C SER A 465 9.26 10.55 11.65
N LEU A 466 8.03 10.70 11.16
CA LEU A 466 7.74 11.04 9.78
C LEU A 466 8.18 12.46 9.41
N ASN A 467 7.69 13.46 10.16
CA ASN A 467 7.82 14.86 9.78
C ASN A 467 9.12 15.52 10.23
N VAL A 468 9.96 14.87 11.04
CA VAL A 468 11.29 15.38 11.39
C VAL A 468 12.37 14.54 10.72
N PHE A 469 12.23 13.21 10.73
CA PHE A 469 13.30 12.30 10.31
C PHE A 469 13.02 11.60 8.97
N GLY A 470 11.80 11.65 8.46
CA GLY A 470 11.41 10.93 7.24
C GLY A 470 11.32 9.41 7.45
N ALA A 471 11.13 8.98 8.70
CA ALA A 471 11.01 7.59 9.12
C ALA A 471 9.53 7.18 9.28
N HIS A 472 9.24 5.89 9.29
CA HIS A 472 7.88 5.37 9.55
C HIS A 472 6.82 5.86 8.56
N ALA A 473 7.18 6.03 7.29
CA ALA A 473 6.26 6.46 6.22
C ALA A 473 5.03 5.55 6.13
N ASN A 474 5.27 4.25 6.15
CA ASN A 474 4.22 3.24 6.06
C ASN A 474 3.36 3.20 7.34
N GLU A 475 3.97 3.07 8.52
CA GLU A 475 3.23 2.97 9.80
C GLU A 475 2.42 4.24 10.11
N ALA A 476 2.97 5.41 9.81
CA ALA A 476 2.30 6.68 10.07
C ALA A 476 1.08 6.93 9.18
N PHE A 477 0.95 6.26 8.05
CA PHE A 477 -0.20 6.42 7.14
C PHE A 477 -1.13 5.20 7.11
N SER A 478 -0.60 3.99 7.31
CA SER A 478 -1.40 2.78 7.49
C SER A 478 -2.27 2.87 8.75
N SER A 479 -1.72 3.48 9.81
CA SER A 479 -2.47 3.82 11.02
C SER A 479 -3.61 4.81 10.77
N LEU A 480 -3.53 5.67 9.77
CA LEU A 480 -4.61 6.59 9.43
C LEU A 480 -5.69 5.96 8.55
N ALA A 481 -5.33 4.87 7.85
CA ALA A 481 -6.20 4.10 6.97
C ALA A 481 -7.06 4.99 6.04
N ILE A 482 -6.44 6.01 5.44
CA ILE A 482 -7.16 7.03 4.66
C ILE A 482 -7.66 6.39 3.34
N PRO A 483 -9.00 6.28 3.12
CA PRO A 483 -9.58 5.64 1.94
C PRO A 483 -9.67 6.57 0.71
N ASP A 484 -9.34 7.84 0.92
CA ASP A 484 -9.46 8.94 -0.03
C ASP A 484 -8.16 9.10 -0.86
N TRP A 485 -8.16 10.01 -1.83
CA TRP A 485 -7.03 10.25 -2.75
C TRP A 485 -6.68 9.03 -3.62
N LYS A 486 -7.70 8.47 -4.27
CA LYS A 486 -7.54 7.35 -5.21
C LYS A 486 -7.19 7.85 -6.59
N ASN A 487 -6.52 7.02 -7.38
CA ASN A 487 -6.11 7.36 -8.72
C ASN A 487 -5.96 6.12 -9.61
N PHE A 488 -6.03 6.36 -10.92
CA PHE A 488 -5.65 5.43 -11.97
C PHE A 488 -5.15 6.21 -13.18
N LEU A 489 -4.55 5.51 -14.14
CA LEU A 489 -4.12 6.10 -15.39
C LEU A 489 -4.99 5.59 -16.54
N ARG A 490 -5.46 6.50 -17.37
CA ARG A 490 -6.06 6.17 -18.66
C ARG A 490 -5.11 6.58 -19.77
N LEU A 491 -4.80 5.67 -20.67
CA LEU A 491 -3.80 5.85 -21.71
C LEU A 491 -4.46 5.70 -23.09
N HIS A 492 -4.00 6.51 -24.05
CA HIS A 492 -4.46 6.48 -25.43
C HIS A 492 -3.27 6.54 -26.37
N ILE A 493 -3.10 5.47 -27.15
CA ILE A 493 -2.19 5.47 -28.29
C ILE A 493 -2.96 6.06 -29.46
N ALA A 494 -2.61 7.28 -29.85
CA ALA A 494 -3.29 8.01 -30.91
C ALA A 494 -2.86 7.53 -32.31
N PRO A 495 -3.64 7.83 -33.37
CA PRO A 495 -3.32 7.45 -34.75
C PRO A 495 -1.99 7.98 -35.30
N ASP A 496 -1.42 9.02 -34.68
CA ASP A 496 -0.13 9.61 -35.03
C ASP A 496 1.04 8.99 -34.25
N GLY A 497 0.75 7.98 -33.41
CA GLY A 497 1.72 7.28 -32.58
C GLY A 497 2.03 7.95 -31.24
N ARG A 498 1.51 9.14 -30.94
CA ARG A 498 1.69 9.74 -29.60
C ARG A 498 0.96 8.94 -28.53
N LEU A 499 1.57 8.84 -27.36
CA LEU A 499 0.91 8.27 -26.19
C LEU A 499 0.40 9.41 -25.31
N TRP A 500 -0.92 9.48 -25.14
CA TRP A 500 -1.57 10.36 -24.18
C TRP A 500 -1.80 9.61 -22.87
N ILE A 501 -1.43 10.21 -21.76
CA ILE A 501 -1.68 9.69 -20.41
C ILE A 501 -2.55 10.70 -19.67
N TYR A 502 -3.69 10.23 -19.18
CA TYR A 502 -4.68 10.98 -18.41
C TYR A 502 -4.64 10.48 -16.96
N PRO A 503 -3.95 11.18 -16.04
CA PRO A 503 -3.92 10.79 -14.64
C PRO A 503 -5.23 11.19 -13.98
N VAL A 504 -6.06 10.22 -13.62
CA VAL A 504 -7.39 10.46 -13.06
C VAL A 504 -7.34 10.28 -11.56
N GLY A 505 -7.86 11.26 -10.81
CA GLY A 505 -7.88 11.28 -9.35
C GLY A 505 -9.28 11.42 -8.79
N ILE A 506 -9.53 10.75 -7.67
CA ILE A 506 -10.73 10.87 -6.84
C ILE A 506 -10.29 11.34 -5.46
N ARG A 507 -10.55 12.61 -5.13
CA ARG A 507 -10.09 13.20 -3.86
C ARG A 507 -10.79 12.56 -2.68
N ARG A 508 -12.10 12.36 -2.76
CA ARG A 508 -12.91 11.72 -1.72
C ARG A 508 -13.83 10.69 -2.35
N VAL A 509 -13.66 9.43 -1.95
CA VAL A 509 -14.46 8.32 -2.47
C VAL A 509 -15.86 8.33 -1.84
N PRO A 510 -16.90 7.88 -2.58
CA PRO A 510 -18.24 7.68 -2.01
C PRO A 510 -18.20 6.64 -0.88
N ARG A 511 -19.00 6.88 0.16
CA ARG A 511 -19.19 5.96 1.30
C ARG A 511 -20.64 5.51 1.46
N ALA A 512 -21.55 6.08 0.68
CA ALA A 512 -22.94 5.67 0.60
C ALA A 512 -23.24 5.26 -0.85
N TRP A 513 -23.83 4.08 -0.98
CA TRP A 513 -24.12 3.45 -2.26
C TRP A 513 -25.60 3.08 -2.29
N LYS A 514 -26.22 3.22 -3.47
CA LYS A 514 -27.58 2.70 -3.74
C LYS A 514 -27.50 1.67 -4.86
N PRO A 515 -28.40 0.67 -4.91
CA PRO A 515 -28.45 -0.25 -6.04
C PRO A 515 -28.66 0.50 -7.36
N GLY A 516 -28.04 0.02 -8.43
CA GLY A 516 -28.38 0.43 -9.79
C GLY A 516 -29.85 0.09 -10.09
N GLU A 517 -30.53 0.98 -10.81
CA GLU A 517 -31.96 0.87 -11.09
C GLU A 517 -32.24 -0.03 -12.30
N THR A 518 -31.25 -0.21 -13.18
CA THR A 518 -31.36 -1.02 -14.40
C THR A 518 -30.26 -2.07 -14.52
N VAL A 519 -30.49 -3.09 -15.35
CA VAL A 519 -29.48 -4.12 -15.66
C VAL A 519 -28.29 -3.59 -16.47
N ARG A 520 -28.40 -2.38 -17.01
CA ARG A 520 -27.34 -1.67 -17.73
C ARG A 520 -26.53 -0.75 -16.81
N GLU A 521 -26.99 -0.54 -15.59
CA GLU A 521 -26.23 0.18 -14.58
C GLU A 521 -25.27 -0.75 -13.83
N PRO A 522 -24.21 -0.19 -13.23
CA PRO A 522 -23.42 -0.90 -12.25
C PRO A 522 -24.33 -1.39 -11.13
N GLU A 523 -23.91 -2.45 -10.44
CA GLU A 523 -24.70 -3.01 -9.34
C GLU A 523 -24.96 -1.98 -8.24
N TRP A 524 -23.99 -1.09 -7.99
CA TRP A 524 -24.08 0.00 -7.04
C TRP A 524 -23.66 1.32 -7.68
N VAL A 525 -24.42 2.38 -7.40
CA VAL A 525 -24.06 3.74 -7.81
C VAL A 525 -23.92 4.62 -6.58
N ALA A 526 -23.06 5.63 -6.68
CA ALA A 526 -22.83 6.57 -5.58
C ALA A 526 -24.16 7.24 -5.20
N ASP A 527 -24.50 7.19 -3.92
CA ASP A 527 -25.72 7.81 -3.42
C ASP A 527 -25.55 9.34 -3.40
N PRO A 528 -26.45 10.11 -4.07
CA PRO A 528 -26.39 11.57 -4.06
C PRO A 528 -26.43 12.21 -2.66
N ARG A 529 -26.86 11.45 -1.64
CA ARG A 529 -26.84 11.90 -0.23
C ARG A 529 -25.40 12.06 0.31
N ASP A 530 -24.41 11.38 -0.25
CA ASP A 530 -22.99 11.62 0.10
C ASP A 530 -22.44 12.83 -0.67
N GLN A 531 -22.90 14.02 -0.29
CA GLN A 531 -22.51 15.29 -0.91
C GLN A 531 -21.00 15.60 -0.79
N LYS A 532 -20.26 14.84 0.02
CA LYS A 532 -18.83 15.04 0.21
C LYS A 532 -17.98 14.20 -0.75
N ALA A 533 -18.57 13.21 -1.43
CA ALA A 533 -17.89 12.48 -2.49
C ALA A 533 -17.52 13.43 -3.62
N THR A 534 -16.32 13.27 -4.19
CA THR A 534 -15.87 14.08 -5.32
C THR A 534 -15.91 13.26 -6.60
N PRO A 535 -16.32 13.84 -7.74
CA PRO A 535 -16.23 13.14 -9.02
C PRO A 535 -14.76 12.90 -9.41
N PRO A 536 -14.48 11.93 -10.30
CA PRO A 536 -13.17 11.80 -10.94
C PRO A 536 -12.79 13.07 -11.70
N ALA A 537 -11.54 13.50 -11.59
CA ALA A 537 -10.99 14.65 -12.29
C ALA A 537 -9.52 14.40 -12.66
N LEU A 538 -8.97 15.16 -13.61
CA LEU A 538 -7.55 15.05 -13.92
C LEU A 538 -6.71 15.61 -12.77
N ILE A 539 -5.67 14.88 -12.39
CA ILE A 539 -4.70 15.29 -11.37
C ILE A 539 -3.79 16.39 -11.91
N GLU A 540 -3.42 16.29 -13.18
CA GLU A 540 -2.67 17.27 -13.97
C GLU A 540 -3.14 17.20 -15.43
N PRO A 541 -2.85 18.22 -16.27
CA PRO A 541 -3.18 18.17 -17.70
C PRO A 541 -2.65 16.90 -18.39
N PRO A 542 -3.28 16.44 -19.48
CA PRO A 542 -2.85 15.24 -20.19
C PRO A 542 -1.37 15.29 -20.57
N ILE A 543 -0.66 14.19 -20.30
CA ILE A 543 0.77 14.06 -20.60
C ILE A 543 0.90 13.44 -21.99
N VAL A 544 1.79 13.99 -22.81
CA VAL A 544 2.06 13.50 -24.17
C VAL A 544 3.49 12.98 -24.24
N VAL A 545 3.65 11.74 -24.71
CA VAL A 545 4.94 11.05 -24.87
C VAL A 545 5.20 10.65 -26.31
#